data_AF-A0A9Q0GWJ3-F1
#
_entry.id   AF-A0A9Q0GWJ3-F1
#
_cell.length_a   1.000
_cell.length_b   1.000
_cell.length_c   1.000
_cell.angle_alpha   90.00
_cell.angle_beta   90.00
_cell.angle_gamma   90.00
#
_symmetry.space_group_name_H-M   'P 1'
#
loop_
_entity.id
_entity.type
_entity.pdbx_description
1 polymer ?
#
loop_
_entity_poly.entity_id
_entity_poly.type
_entity_poly.pdbx_seq_one_letter_code
_entity_poly.pdbx_strand_id
1 'polypeptide(L)'
;MALQWLIHDCQPGDSLVFHHSGHGSQQPNLSGDEADGYDETICPLDYQTEAMILDDEINATIVRPLPRGATLHAIIDVCHSGTVLDLPFLCKINRDGSCWWQNHSPPSGAHKGTSGGLALCCRACDDNQTSRDTVQTQFSSSEEFDIYKKRSLL
;
A
#
# COMPACT_ATOMS: atom_id res chain seq x y z
N MET A 1 6.98 -17.76 -1.86
CA MET A 1 7.28 -16.53 -1.06
C MET A 1 6.18 -16.30 -0.02
N ALA A 2 6.44 -15.61 1.10
CA ALA A 2 5.50 -15.46 2.21
C ALA A 2 4.18 -14.75 1.83
N LEU A 3 4.23 -13.77 0.92
CA LEU A 3 3.04 -13.11 0.38
C LEU A 3 2.13 -14.07 -0.40
N GLN A 4 2.72 -14.99 -1.19
CA GLN A 4 1.95 -16.01 -1.90
C GLN A 4 1.30 -17.00 -0.92
N TRP A 5 1.98 -17.33 0.18
CA TRP A 5 1.40 -18.16 1.23
C TRP A 5 0.19 -17.49 1.89
N LEU A 6 0.23 -16.17 2.11
CA LEU A 6 -0.88 -15.43 2.73
C LEU A 6 -2.19 -15.56 1.94
N ILE A 7 -2.12 -15.61 0.61
CA ILE A 7 -3.30 -15.72 -0.25
C ILE A 7 -3.60 -17.16 -0.68
N HIS A 8 -2.71 -18.10 -0.37
CA HIS A 8 -2.84 -19.49 -0.79
C HIS A 8 -4.11 -20.12 -0.21
N ASP A 9 -4.91 -20.75 -1.06
CA ASP A 9 -6.21 -21.35 -0.72
C ASP A 9 -7.22 -20.41 -0.05
N CYS A 10 -7.06 -19.09 -0.16
CA CYS A 10 -8.01 -18.12 0.41
C CYS A 10 -9.43 -18.34 -0.15
N GLN A 11 -10.42 -18.39 0.75
CA GLN A 11 -11.81 -18.65 0.45
C GLN A 11 -12.71 -17.44 0.79
N PRO A 12 -13.91 -17.36 0.20
CA PRO A 12 -14.93 -16.40 0.64
C PRO A 12 -15.18 -16.50 2.14
N GLY A 13 -15.12 -15.38 2.85
CA GLY A 13 -15.27 -15.29 4.30
C GLY A 13 -13.96 -15.17 5.08
N ASP A 14 -12.81 -15.45 4.44
CA ASP A 14 -11.51 -15.32 5.09
C ASP A 14 -11.15 -13.85 5.36
N SER A 15 -10.45 -13.63 6.48
CA SER A 15 -9.93 -12.33 6.88
C SER A 15 -8.42 -12.42 7.05
N LEU A 16 -7.68 -11.87 6.09
CA LEU A 16 -6.24 -11.86 6.03
C LEU A 16 -5.70 -10.57 6.65
N VAL A 17 -4.51 -10.66 7.25
CA VAL A 17 -3.77 -9.51 7.77
C VAL A 17 -2.38 -9.49 7.14
N PHE A 18 -2.02 -8.38 6.52
CA PHE A 18 -0.66 -8.08 6.07
C PHE A 18 -0.15 -6.89 6.88
N HIS A 19 0.95 -7.08 7.61
CA HIS A 19 1.58 -6.01 8.37
C HIS A 19 3.03 -5.87 7.94
N HIS A 20 3.42 -4.65 7.64
CA HIS A 20 4.80 -4.32 7.34
C HIS A 20 5.18 -2.99 8.00
N SER A 21 6.31 -2.98 8.69
CA SER A 21 6.94 -1.79 9.26
C SER A 21 8.42 -1.80 8.88
N GLY A 22 8.93 -0.71 8.33
CA GLY A 22 10.29 -0.66 7.79
C GLY A 22 10.55 0.49 6.82
N HIS A 23 11.56 0.32 5.97
CA HIS A 23 11.92 1.33 4.98
C HIS A 23 11.11 1.18 3.69
N GLY A 24 10.51 2.30 3.28
CA GLY A 24 10.03 2.52 1.92
C GLY A 24 11.08 3.27 1.09
N SER A 25 11.01 3.12 -0.22
CA SER A 25 11.73 3.94 -1.19
C SER A 25 10.86 4.10 -2.44
N GLN A 26 11.28 4.97 -3.36
CA GLN A 26 10.65 5.14 -4.66
C GLN A 26 11.62 4.80 -5.80
N GLN A 27 11.09 4.26 -6.90
CA GLN A 27 11.81 4.04 -8.15
C GLN A 27 11.09 4.73 -9.31
N PRO A 28 11.78 5.22 -10.35
CA PRO A 28 11.11 5.81 -11.50
C PRO A 28 10.16 4.80 -12.16
N ASN A 29 8.88 5.15 -12.26
CA ASN A 29 7.89 4.30 -12.90
C ASN A 29 8.07 4.33 -14.42
N LEU A 30 8.37 3.17 -15.00
CA LEU A 30 8.58 3.01 -16.44
C LEU A 30 7.29 2.67 -17.20
N SER A 31 6.26 2.23 -16.50
CA SER A 31 4.95 1.85 -17.04
C SER A 31 4.04 3.08 -17.21
N GLY A 32 4.23 4.12 -16.38
CA GLY A 32 3.48 5.38 -16.41
C GLY A 32 2.07 5.26 -15.82
N ASP A 33 1.83 4.29 -14.94
CA ASP A 33 0.56 4.08 -14.27
C ASP A 33 0.44 4.77 -12.90
N GLU A 34 1.52 5.35 -12.40
CA GLU A 34 1.52 6.21 -11.21
C GLU A 34 1.41 7.70 -11.57
N ALA A 35 0.62 8.44 -10.78
CA ALA A 35 0.28 9.83 -11.06
C ALA A 35 1.45 10.80 -10.85
N ASP A 36 2.40 10.46 -9.98
CA ASP A 36 3.61 11.22 -9.70
C ASP A 36 4.83 10.73 -10.51
N GLY A 37 4.69 9.60 -11.21
CA GLY A 37 5.72 8.98 -12.03
C GLY A 37 6.74 8.14 -11.27
N TYR A 38 6.45 7.73 -10.04
CA TYR A 38 7.31 6.86 -9.24
C TYR A 38 6.53 5.66 -8.68
N ASP A 39 7.14 4.48 -8.72
CA ASP A 39 6.63 3.28 -8.05
C ASP A 39 7.13 3.26 -6.61
N GLU A 40 6.24 2.92 -5.68
CA GLU A 40 6.63 2.66 -4.30
C GLU A 40 7.28 1.31 -4.14
N THR A 41 8.20 1.24 -3.19
CA THR A 41 8.90 0.00 -2.87
C THR A 41 9.01 -0.23 -1.38
N ILE A 42 8.95 -1.50 -1.00
CA ILE A 42 9.41 -1.98 0.29
C ILE A 42 10.86 -2.44 0.14
N CYS A 43 11.70 -2.15 1.14
CA CYS A 43 13.10 -2.56 1.17
C CYS A 43 13.31 -3.79 2.08
N PRO A 44 13.47 -5.01 1.52
CA PRO A 44 13.93 -6.17 2.27
C PRO A 44 15.32 -5.96 2.87
N LEU A 45 15.72 -6.82 3.81
CA LEU A 45 17.05 -6.75 4.42
C LEU A 45 18.18 -6.92 3.39
N ASP A 46 17.95 -7.75 2.38
CA ASP A 46 18.86 -8.14 1.30
C ASP A 46 18.62 -7.34 0.01
N TYR A 47 17.98 -6.17 0.07
CA TYR A 47 17.67 -5.35 -1.10
C TYR A 47 18.88 -4.97 -1.96
N GLN A 48 20.09 -4.98 -1.38
CA GLN A 48 21.34 -4.69 -2.11
C GLN A 48 21.73 -5.81 -3.08
N THR A 49 21.31 -7.05 -2.82
CA THR A 49 21.59 -8.23 -3.65
C THR A 49 20.35 -8.72 -4.41
N GLU A 50 19.16 -8.63 -3.81
CA GLU A 50 17.90 -9.18 -4.32
C GLU A 50 16.89 -8.11 -4.76
N ALA A 51 17.30 -6.84 -4.81
CA ALA A 51 16.48 -5.67 -5.14
C ALA A 51 15.34 -5.37 -4.13
N MET A 52 14.68 -4.24 -4.34
CA MET A 52 13.50 -3.83 -3.57
C MET A 52 12.24 -4.48 -4.17
N ILE A 53 11.18 -4.61 -3.37
CA ILE A 53 9.90 -5.16 -3.81
C ILE A 53 8.98 -4.01 -4.21
N LEU A 54 8.50 -3.99 -5.45
CA LEU A 54 7.57 -2.98 -5.97
C LEU A 54 6.15 -3.18 -5.43
N ASP A 55 5.43 -2.08 -5.22
CA ASP A 55 3.98 -2.04 -4.98
C ASP A 55 3.17 -2.87 -5.99
N ASP A 56 3.53 -2.81 -7.26
CA ASP A 56 2.94 -3.57 -8.36
C ASP A 56 3.05 -5.09 -8.12
N GLU A 57 4.19 -5.56 -7.59
CA GLU A 57 4.42 -6.97 -7.25
C GLU A 57 3.61 -7.39 -6.02
N ILE A 58 3.50 -6.51 -5.02
CA ILE A 58 2.66 -6.74 -3.84
C ILE A 58 1.20 -6.81 -4.26
N ASN A 59 0.73 -5.85 -5.05
CA ASN A 59 -0.61 -5.78 -5.61
C ASN A 59 -0.92 -7.04 -6.44
N ALA A 60 0.01 -7.47 -7.31
CA ALA A 60 -0.09 -8.71 -8.07
C ALA A 60 -0.28 -9.94 -7.19
N THR A 61 0.40 -9.97 -6.05
CA THR A 61 0.50 -11.17 -5.22
C THR A 61 -0.64 -11.29 -4.23
N ILE A 62 -1.09 -10.20 -3.59
CA ILE A 62 -2.06 -10.27 -2.49
C ILE A 62 -3.34 -9.45 -2.70
N VAL A 63 -3.35 -8.47 -3.62
CA VAL A 63 -4.54 -7.63 -3.88
C VAL A 63 -5.34 -8.16 -5.05
N ARG A 64 -4.73 -8.29 -6.24
CA ARG A 64 -5.40 -8.79 -7.45
C ARG A 64 -6.05 -10.15 -7.27
N PRO A 65 -5.39 -11.17 -6.70
CA PRO A 65 -5.99 -12.49 -6.56
C PRO A 65 -7.03 -12.60 -5.44
N LEU A 66 -7.26 -11.55 -4.64
CA LEU A 66 -8.17 -11.61 -3.49
C LEU A 66 -9.60 -11.97 -3.93
N PRO A 67 -10.11 -13.16 -3.54
CA PRO A 67 -11.37 -13.67 -4.06
C PRO A 67 -12.57 -12.95 -3.47
N ARG A 68 -13.70 -13.03 -4.17
CA ARG A 68 -14.97 -12.49 -3.69
C ARG A 68 -15.32 -12.99 -2.29
N GLY A 69 -15.58 -12.05 -1.40
CA GLY A 69 -15.98 -12.34 -0.02
C GLY A 69 -14.83 -12.48 0.97
N ALA A 70 -13.58 -12.54 0.51
CA ALA A 70 -12.42 -12.41 1.39
C ALA A 70 -12.11 -10.94 1.70
N THR A 71 -11.50 -10.68 2.85
CA THR A 71 -11.05 -9.35 3.26
C THR A 71 -9.56 -9.36 3.58
N LEU A 72 -8.80 -8.44 3.00
CA LEU A 72 -7.41 -8.18 3.32
C LEU A 72 -7.31 -6.88 4.13
N HIS A 73 -6.73 -6.96 5.32
CA HIS A 73 -6.38 -5.82 6.16
C HIS A 73 -4.87 -5.61 6.09
N ALA A 74 -4.45 -4.54 5.43
CA ALA A 74 -3.06 -4.13 5.36
C ALA A 74 -2.77 -3.00 6.35
N ILE A 75 -1.70 -3.15 7.11
CA ILE A 75 -1.19 -2.14 8.03
C ILE A 75 0.25 -1.89 7.61
N ILE A 76 0.50 -0.71 7.06
CA ILE A 76 1.79 -0.38 6.45
C ILE A 76 2.36 0.85 7.15
N ASP A 77 3.53 0.66 7.75
CA ASP A 77 4.26 1.66 8.51
C ASP A 77 5.63 1.91 7.84
N VAL A 78 5.62 2.68 6.76
CA VAL A 78 6.81 3.02 5.97
C VAL A 78 6.81 4.49 5.59
N CYS A 79 7.98 5.14 5.67
CA CYS A 79 8.21 6.50 5.18
C CYS A 79 8.26 6.53 3.65
N HIS A 80 7.78 7.60 3.01
CA HIS A 80 7.80 7.81 1.54
C HIS A 80 7.01 6.78 0.74
N SER A 81 5.73 6.62 1.03
CA SER A 81 4.87 5.80 0.19
C SER A 81 3.66 6.57 -0.32
N GLY A 82 3.51 6.70 -1.63
CA GLY A 82 2.26 7.06 -2.29
C GLY A 82 1.20 5.98 -2.09
N THR A 83 1.40 4.77 -2.61
CA THR A 83 0.46 3.64 -2.49
C THR A 83 1.12 2.25 -2.52
N VAL A 84 1.52 1.68 -1.36
CA VAL A 84 2.13 0.31 -1.29
C VAL A 84 1.25 -0.84 -1.85
N LEU A 85 -0.06 -0.61 -2.00
CA LEU A 85 -1.01 -1.60 -2.51
C LEU A 85 -1.77 -1.16 -3.77
N ASP A 86 -1.47 0.01 -4.33
CA ASP A 86 -2.17 0.60 -5.49
C ASP A 86 -3.70 0.57 -5.40
N LEU A 87 -4.22 0.92 -4.23
CA LEU A 87 -5.65 0.99 -4.01
C LEU A 87 -6.19 2.32 -4.56
N PRO A 88 -7.26 2.30 -5.37
CA PRO A 88 -7.70 3.46 -6.16
C PRO A 88 -8.51 4.47 -5.35
N PHE A 89 -8.90 4.16 -4.11
CA PHE A 89 -9.67 5.09 -3.29
C PHE A 89 -8.96 5.31 -1.97
N LEU A 90 -8.57 6.56 -1.75
CA LEU A 90 -7.97 7.05 -0.52
C LEU A 90 -9.00 7.89 0.24
N CYS A 91 -9.32 7.52 1.47
CA CYS A 91 -9.98 8.41 2.42
C CYS A 91 -8.92 9.03 3.30
N LYS A 92 -8.81 10.35 3.23
CA LYS A 92 -8.03 11.14 4.18
C LYS A 92 -8.93 11.57 5.31
N ILE A 93 -8.53 11.28 6.54
CA ILE A 93 -9.30 11.60 7.74
C ILE A 93 -8.65 12.80 8.43
N ASN A 94 -9.37 13.91 8.47
CA ASN A 94 -8.94 15.10 9.20
C ASN A 94 -9.17 14.91 10.71
N ARG A 95 -8.44 15.69 11.52
CA ARG A 95 -8.54 15.66 13.00
C ARG A 95 -9.93 16.00 13.55
N ASP A 96 -10.74 16.71 12.78
CA ASP A 96 -12.12 17.04 13.12
C ASP A 96 -13.12 15.89 12.85
N GLY A 97 -12.63 14.75 12.34
CA GLY A 97 -13.41 13.58 11.97
C GLY A 97 -14.03 13.66 10.58
N SER A 98 -13.78 14.72 9.80
CA SER A 98 -14.20 14.77 8.40
C SER A 98 -13.34 13.84 7.54
N CYS A 99 -14.00 13.04 6.68
CA CYS A 99 -13.33 12.23 5.66
C CYS A 99 -13.69 12.76 4.28
N TRP A 100 -12.70 12.80 3.40
CA TRP A 100 -12.88 13.06 2.00
C TRP A 100 -12.17 12.00 1.17
N TRP A 101 -12.83 11.60 0.08
CA TRP A 101 -12.35 10.53 -0.78
C TRP A 101 -11.64 11.12 -2.01
N GLN A 102 -10.45 10.61 -2.28
CA GLN A 102 -9.72 10.82 -3.53
C GLN A 102 -9.80 9.57 -4.39
N ASN A 103 -9.86 9.79 -5.70
CA ASN A 103 -9.69 8.74 -6.68
C ASN A 103 -8.24 8.75 -7.16
N HIS A 104 -7.50 7.70 -6.81
CA HIS A 104 -6.13 7.40 -7.22
C HIS A 104 -6.12 6.23 -8.21
N SER A 105 -7.16 6.10 -9.03
CA SER A 105 -7.13 5.12 -10.13
C SER A 105 -5.98 5.48 -11.10
N PRO A 106 -5.22 4.49 -11.57
CA PRO A 106 -4.06 4.73 -12.41
C PRO A 106 -4.46 5.46 -13.71
N PRO A 107 -3.75 6.53 -14.12
CA PRO A 107 -4.07 7.29 -15.34
C PRO A 107 -4.00 6.44 -16.62
N SER A 108 -3.18 5.39 -16.61
CA SER A 108 -3.04 4.42 -17.70
C SER A 108 -4.30 3.57 -17.92
N GLY A 109 -5.21 3.53 -16.94
CA GLY A 109 -6.36 2.63 -16.93
C GLY A 109 -6.01 1.18 -16.56
N ALA A 110 -4.79 0.92 -16.09
CA ALA A 110 -4.37 -0.41 -15.64
C ALA A 110 -5.30 -0.96 -14.54
N HIS A 111 -5.65 -2.25 -14.63
CA HIS A 111 -6.49 -2.88 -13.62
C HIS A 111 -5.69 -3.31 -12.40
N LYS A 112 -5.56 -2.41 -11.42
CA LYS A 112 -4.96 -2.69 -10.10
C LYS A 112 -6.02 -3.07 -9.05
N GLY A 113 -7.03 -3.86 -9.43
CA GLY A 113 -8.22 -4.18 -8.61
C GLY A 113 -8.24 -5.60 -8.05
N THR A 114 -9.04 -5.83 -7.01
CA THR A 114 -9.24 -7.17 -6.43
C THR A 114 -10.14 -8.03 -7.32
N SER A 115 -10.01 -9.35 -7.23
CA SER A 115 -10.90 -10.35 -7.88
C SER A 115 -12.26 -10.52 -7.19
N GLY A 116 -12.75 -9.45 -6.54
CA GLY A 116 -14.04 -9.43 -5.84
C GLY A 116 -13.94 -9.25 -4.33
N GLY A 117 -12.76 -9.43 -3.74
CA GLY A 117 -12.52 -9.24 -2.31
C GLY A 117 -12.47 -7.78 -1.89
N LEU A 118 -12.42 -7.54 -0.58
CA LEU A 118 -12.26 -6.21 0.03
C LEU A 118 -10.81 -6.05 0.50
N ALA A 119 -10.09 -5.09 -0.06
CA ALA A 119 -8.79 -4.69 0.46
C ALA A 119 -8.91 -3.36 1.20
N LEU A 120 -8.38 -3.32 2.42
CA LEU A 120 -8.27 -2.13 3.26
C LEU A 120 -6.79 -1.92 3.60
N CYS A 121 -6.29 -0.70 3.45
CA CYS A 121 -4.94 -0.35 3.87
C CYS A 121 -4.99 0.83 4.82
N CYS A 122 -4.36 0.69 5.99
CA CYS A 122 -4.14 1.76 6.93
C CYS A 122 -2.64 2.09 6.95
N ARG A 123 -2.32 3.37 6.85
CA ARG A 123 -0.94 3.86 6.96
C ARG A 123 -0.75 4.82 8.11
N ALA A 124 0.46 4.83 8.66
CA ALA A 124 0.78 5.54 9.90
C ALA A 124 1.95 6.53 9.79
N CYS A 125 2.47 6.81 8.61
CA CYS A 125 3.65 7.66 8.45
C CYS A 125 3.40 8.79 7.46
N ASP A 126 3.44 10.03 7.97
CA ASP A 126 3.26 11.27 7.21
C ASP A 126 4.37 12.26 7.54
N ASP A 127 5.62 11.78 7.52
CA ASP A 127 6.78 12.64 7.60
C ASP A 127 7.75 12.42 6.44
N ASN A 128 8.09 13.54 5.80
CA ASN A 128 9.08 13.65 4.73
C ASN A 128 10.52 13.43 5.25
N GLN A 129 10.71 12.68 6.33
CA GLN A 129 12.02 12.37 6.88
C GLN A 129 12.61 11.17 6.14
N THR A 130 13.62 11.44 5.32
CA THR A 130 14.51 10.41 4.80
C THR A 130 15.28 9.82 5.99
N SER A 131 14.99 8.58 6.35
CA SER A 131 15.68 7.85 7.43
C SER A 131 17.11 7.43 7.02
N ARG A 132 17.94 8.39 6.61
CA ARG A 132 19.37 8.18 6.37
C ARG A 132 20.26 8.62 7.53
N ASP A 133 19.71 9.25 8.57
CA ASP A 133 20.52 9.66 9.72
C ASP A 133 19.80 9.35 11.03
N THR A 134 20.22 8.28 11.73
CA THR A 134 19.94 8.14 13.16
C THR A 134 20.87 9.08 13.94
N VAL A 135 20.69 10.39 13.77
CA VAL A 135 21.24 11.40 14.69
C VAL A 135 20.15 12.40 15.03
N GLN A 136 19.52 12.12 16.17
CA GLN A 136 18.96 13.04 17.15
C GLN A 136 17.95 14.11 16.66
N THR A 137 16.74 13.97 17.22
CA THR A 137 15.75 15.03 17.51
C THR A 137 15.06 15.72 16.33
N GLN A 138 13.83 15.29 16.04
CA GLN A 138 12.65 16.17 15.91
C GLN A 138 11.36 15.33 15.87
N PHE A 139 10.53 15.45 16.91
CA PHE A 139 9.13 15.00 16.84
C PHE A 139 8.36 15.98 15.95
N SER A 140 7.94 15.53 14.77
CA SER A 140 6.95 16.22 13.94
C SER A 140 5.56 15.69 14.28
N SER A 141 4.63 16.59 14.63
CA SER A 141 3.31 16.27 15.18
C SER A 141 2.21 16.20 14.11
N SER A 142 2.30 15.26 13.17
CA SER A 142 1.24 15.00 12.17
C SER A 142 1.07 13.52 11.87
N GLU A 143 0.37 12.81 12.74
CA GLU A 143 -0.24 11.52 12.37
C GLU A 143 -1.49 11.83 11.53
N GLU A 144 -1.39 11.72 10.20
CA GLU A 144 -2.54 11.67 9.28
C GLU A 144 -2.86 10.18 9.02
N PHE A 145 -4.09 9.77 9.29
CA PHE A 145 -4.54 8.39 9.06
C PHE A 145 -5.22 8.28 7.71
N ASP A 146 -4.53 7.62 6.78
CA ASP A 146 -5.07 7.32 5.46
C ASP A 146 -5.68 5.93 5.45
N ILE A 147 -6.95 5.85 5.06
CA ILE A 147 -7.65 4.57 4.85
C ILE A 147 -7.91 4.41 3.36
N TYR A 148 -7.28 3.41 2.78
CA TYR A 148 -7.58 2.99 1.42
C TYR A 148 -8.63 1.89 1.43
N LYS A 149 -9.52 1.92 0.43
CA LYS A 149 -10.56 0.90 0.27
C LYS A 149 -10.73 0.55 -1.19
N LYS A 150 -10.95 -0.73 -1.48
CA LYS A 150 -11.52 -1.14 -2.77
C LYS A 150 -12.53 -2.26 -2.58
N ARG A 151 -13.73 -2.06 -3.13
CA ARG A 151 -14.75 -3.10 -3.30
C ARG A 151 -15.00 -3.22 -4.80
N SER A 152 -14.89 -4.43 -5.37
CA SER A 152 -15.35 -4.69 -6.73
C SER A 152 -16.84 -4.33 -6.81
N LEU A 153 -17.16 -3.28 -7.57
CA LEU A 153 -18.52 -3.05 -8.03
C LEU A 153 -18.80 -4.12 -9.08
N LEU A 154 -19.79 -4.96 -8.80
CA LEU A 154 -20.40 -5.86 -9.79
C LEU A 154 -20.84 -5.07 -11.02
#